data_AF-A0A5P9BJ35-F1
#
_entry.id   AF-A0A5P9BJ35-F1
#
_cell.length_a   1.000
_cell.length_b   1.000
_cell.length_c   1.000
_cell.angle_alpha   90.00
_cell.angle_beta   90.00
_cell.angle_gamma   90.00
#
_symmetry.space_group_name_H-M   'P 1'
#
loop_
_entity.id
_entity.type
_entity.pdbx_description
1 polymer ?
#
loop_
_entity_poly.entity_id
_entity_poly.type
_entity_poly.pdbx_seq_one_letter_code
_entity_poly.pdbx_strand_id
1 'polypeptide(L)'
;MQIVYGYSSDGDAMSLLERFVDQGEIVRVKQLGPVGKGNIAFAALLSTNECFSFPFVWNGAHFVAPQHQLQSVDVLSSSTSVNAQKKRFRKLNNLTVTPKNWKQHVSRNRGLKYASESLSS
;
A
#
# COMPACT_ATOMS: atom_id res chain seq x y z
N MET A 1 4.00 8.34 -5.42
CA MET A 1 3.05 7.72 -4.48
C MET A 1 3.48 6.30 -4.20
N GLN A 2 3.53 5.97 -2.92
CA GLN A 2 3.96 4.66 -2.44
C GLN A 2 2.88 4.06 -1.55
N ILE A 3 2.65 2.75 -1.66
CA ILE A 3 1.81 2.04 -0.71
C ILE A 3 2.71 1.52 0.40
N VAL A 4 2.34 1.75 1.65
CA VAL A 4 3.01 1.22 2.83
C VAL A 4 2.04 0.39 3.65
N TYR A 5 2.58 -0.59 4.35
CA TYR A 5 1.84 -1.47 5.24
C TYR A 5 2.23 -1.18 6.68
N GLY A 6 1.25 -1.32 7.57
CA GLY A 6 1.41 -1.06 8.98
C GLY A 6 0.33 -1.71 9.83
N TYR A 7 0.41 -1.51 11.12
CA TYR A 7 -0.63 -1.87 12.08
C TYR A 7 -0.78 -0.81 13.16
N SER A 8 -1.93 -0.78 13.82
CA SER A 8 -2.16 0.05 15.01
C SER A 8 -2.89 -0.75 16.08
N SER A 9 -2.64 -0.40 17.34
CA SER A 9 -3.22 -1.06 18.51
C SER A 9 -4.61 -0.55 18.90
N ASP A 10 -5.25 0.25 18.05
CA ASP A 10 -6.52 0.88 18.38
C ASP A 10 -7.36 1.23 17.14
N GLY A 11 -8.68 1.19 17.30
CA GLY A 11 -9.63 1.65 16.27
C GLY A 11 -9.52 3.15 15.99
N ASP A 12 -9.10 3.92 17.00
CA ASP A 12 -8.90 5.37 16.93
C ASP A 12 -7.72 5.78 16.04
N ALA A 13 -6.66 4.95 15.95
CA ALA A 13 -5.51 5.27 15.12
C ALA A 13 -5.89 5.35 13.63
N MET A 14 -6.89 4.58 13.19
CA MET A 14 -7.42 4.67 11.83
C MET A 14 -8.20 5.96 11.62
N SER A 15 -9.03 6.37 12.59
CA SER A 15 -9.73 7.66 12.55
C SER A 15 -8.75 8.85 12.60
N LEU A 16 -7.65 8.72 13.33
CA LEU A 16 -6.56 9.71 13.34
C LEU A 16 -5.88 9.76 11.97
N LEU A 17 -5.45 8.62 11.43
CA LEU A 17 -4.81 8.55 10.11
C LEU A 17 -5.73 9.09 9.00
N GLU A 18 -7.05 8.87 9.08
CA GLU A 18 -8.03 9.44 8.15
C GLU A 18 -8.16 10.96 8.28
N ARG A 19 -8.10 11.54 9.48
CA ARG A 19 -8.07 13.00 9.67
C ARG A 19 -6.78 13.63 9.12
N PHE A 20 -5.68 12.90 9.16
CA PHE A 20 -4.39 13.39 8.64
C PHE A 20 -4.23 13.22 7.13
N VAL A 21 -5.18 12.54 6.45
CA VAL A 21 -5.26 12.57 4.98
C VAL A 21 -5.35 14.00 4.43
N ASP A 22 -5.88 14.91 5.23
CA ASP A 22 -6.08 16.31 4.87
C ASP A 22 -4.79 17.17 5.04
N GLN A 23 -3.71 16.62 5.63
CA GLN A 23 -2.44 17.35 5.87
C GLN A 23 -1.32 17.06 4.84
N GLY A 24 -1.56 16.17 3.87
CA GLY A 24 -0.79 16.14 2.60
C GLY A 24 0.28 15.06 2.43
N GLU A 25 0.76 14.40 3.48
CA GLU A 25 1.74 13.30 3.36
C GLU A 25 1.07 11.94 3.16
N ILE A 26 0.01 11.66 3.91
CA ILE A 26 -0.84 10.47 3.74
C ILE A 26 -2.00 10.87 2.84
N VAL A 27 -2.21 10.16 1.75
CA VAL A 27 -3.25 10.48 0.77
C VAL A 27 -4.50 9.67 1.00
N ARG A 28 -4.37 8.39 1.39
CA ARG A 28 -5.51 7.51 1.67
C ARG A 28 -5.08 6.37 2.59
N VAL A 29 -6.03 5.81 3.33
CA VAL A 29 -5.81 4.65 4.20
C VAL A 29 -6.88 3.60 3.93
N LYS A 30 -6.54 2.33 4.15
CA LYS A 30 -7.42 1.17 4.00
C LYS A 30 -7.09 0.14 5.06
N GLN A 31 -8.08 -0.20 5.87
CA GLN A 31 -8.00 -1.31 6.79
C GLN A 31 -7.91 -2.65 6.03
N LEU A 32 -7.04 -3.55 6.50
CA LEU A 32 -6.85 -4.88 5.93
C LEU A 32 -7.48 -5.97 6.80
N GLY A 33 -7.40 -5.82 8.13
CA GLY A 33 -8.00 -6.74 9.08
C GLY A 33 -7.20 -6.85 10.38
N PRO A 34 -7.70 -7.62 11.35
CA PRO A 34 -7.02 -7.83 12.62
C PRO A 34 -5.70 -8.59 12.44
N VAL A 35 -4.74 -8.24 13.28
CA VAL A 35 -3.44 -8.91 13.49
C VAL A 35 -3.18 -8.99 14.99
N GLY A 36 -2.33 -9.92 15.43
CA GLY A 36 -2.24 -10.37 16.84
C GLY A 36 -2.27 -9.26 17.92
N LYS A 37 -2.67 -9.65 19.14
CA LYS A 37 -2.74 -8.77 20.33
C LYS A 37 -3.69 -7.55 20.17
N GLY A 38 -4.79 -7.72 19.43
CA GLY A 38 -5.80 -6.66 19.27
C GLY A 38 -5.43 -5.58 18.25
N ASN A 39 -4.35 -5.76 17.48
CA ASN A 39 -3.94 -4.81 16.47
C ASN A 39 -4.78 -4.94 15.19
N ILE A 40 -4.81 -3.88 14.39
CA ILE A 40 -5.44 -3.87 13.07
C ILE A 40 -4.39 -3.48 12.03
N ALA A 41 -4.17 -4.34 11.04
CA ALA A 41 -3.33 -4.04 9.90
C ALA A 41 -4.04 -3.08 8.92
N PHE A 42 -3.25 -2.19 8.33
CA PHE A 42 -3.71 -1.26 7.32
C PHE A 42 -2.70 -1.14 6.16
N ALA A 43 -3.18 -0.57 5.06
CA ALA A 43 -2.36 -0.04 3.99
C ALA A 43 -2.62 1.46 3.86
N ALA A 44 -1.55 2.24 3.73
CA ALA A 44 -1.63 3.68 3.49
C ALA A 44 -0.97 4.01 2.14
N LEU A 45 -1.53 5.00 1.46
CA LEU A 45 -0.96 5.60 0.25
C LEU A 45 -0.30 6.91 0.65
N LEU A 46 1.01 7.04 0.46
CA LEU A 46 1.73 8.29 0.66
C LEU A 46 1.82 9.09 -0.64
N SER A 47 1.79 10.42 -0.54
CA SER A 47 1.96 11.34 -1.66
C SER A 47 3.41 11.34 -2.15
N THR A 48 4.35 11.23 -1.22
CA THR A 48 5.79 11.22 -1.46
C THR A 48 6.31 9.83 -1.84
N ASN A 49 7.46 9.81 -2.51
CA ASN A 49 8.31 8.62 -2.66
C ASN A 49 9.55 8.75 -1.77
N GLU A 50 9.47 9.56 -0.70
CA GLU A 50 10.60 9.73 0.19
C GLU A 50 10.98 8.39 0.81
N CYS A 51 12.29 8.22 1.01
CA CYS A 51 12.84 6.98 1.51
C CYS A 51 12.66 6.95 3.03
N PHE A 52 11.46 6.60 3.49
CA PHE A 52 11.25 6.32 4.91
C PHE A 52 12.10 5.10 5.30
N SER A 53 12.80 5.20 6.43
CA SER A 53 13.43 4.03 7.05
C SER A 53 12.37 3.24 7.79
N PHE A 54 12.21 1.97 7.43
CA PHE A 54 11.24 1.07 8.06
C PHE A 54 11.96 0.07 8.97
N PRO A 55 11.36 -0.33 10.10
CA PRO A 55 10.06 0.14 10.61
C PRO A 55 10.15 1.53 11.26
N PHE A 56 9.05 2.28 11.26
CA PHE A 56 8.92 3.52 12.04
C PHE A 56 7.54 3.62 12.67
N VAL A 57 7.42 4.44 13.72
CA VAL A 57 6.16 4.69 14.43
C VAL A 57 5.75 6.13 14.21
N TRP A 58 4.46 6.34 13.93
CA TRP A 58 3.90 7.66 13.77
C TRP A 58 2.49 7.69 14.36
N ASN A 59 2.25 8.54 15.36
CA ASN A 59 0.95 8.69 16.04
C ASN A 59 0.29 7.36 16.45
N GLY A 60 1.07 6.44 17.02
CA GLY A 60 0.58 5.12 17.46
C GLY A 60 0.32 4.11 16.33
N ALA A 61 0.53 4.50 15.07
CA ALA A 61 0.56 3.58 13.94
C ALA A 61 2.00 3.15 13.65
N HIS A 62 2.20 1.84 13.55
CA HIS A 62 3.48 1.21 13.23
C HIS A 62 3.53 0.96 11.73
N PHE A 63 4.41 1.66 11.03
CA PHE A 63 4.69 1.48 9.61
C PHE A 63 5.84 0.51 9.45
N VAL A 64 5.59 -0.63 8.82
CA VAL A 64 6.52 -1.78 8.87
C VAL A 64 7.24 -2.03 7.56
N ALA A 65 6.58 -1.79 6.42
CA ALA A 65 7.20 -2.07 5.12
C ALA A 65 6.52 -1.33 3.96
N PRO A 66 7.29 -0.88 2.96
CA PRO A 66 6.73 -0.42 1.71
C PRO A 66 6.31 -1.57 0.81
N GLN A 67 5.34 -1.32 -0.05
CA GLN A 67 5.05 -2.19 -1.18
C GLN A 67 6.10 -1.96 -2.27
N HIS A 68 7.05 -2.88 -2.38
CA HIS A 68 7.90 -2.93 -3.57
C HIS A 68 7.03 -3.27 -4.79
N GLN A 69 6.93 -2.32 -5.71
CA GLN A 69 6.26 -2.52 -6.98
C GLN A 69 7.18 -3.34 -7.86
N LEU A 70 6.82 -4.61 -8.13
CA LEU A 70 7.50 -5.43 -9.13
C LEU A 70 7.19 -4.82 -10.51
N GLN A 71 8.05 -3.91 -10.96
CA GLN A 71 8.07 -3.49 -12.35
C GLN A 71 8.71 -4.60 -13.17
N SER A 72 7.94 -5.62 -13.53
CA SER A 72 8.30 -6.47 -14.66
C SER A 72 7.10 -6.60 -15.59
N VAL A 73 6.97 -5.60 -16.47
CA VAL A 73 6.37 -5.88 -17.77
C VAL A 73 7.53 -6.23 -18.66
N ASP A 74 7.69 -7.51 -18.98
CA ASP A 74 8.53 -7.92 -20.10
C ASP A 74 8.07 -7.14 -21.34
N VAL A 75 8.86 -6.13 -21.72
CA VAL A 75 8.56 -5.24 -22.85
C VAL A 75 8.75 -5.97 -24.19
N LEU A 76 9.32 -7.18 -24.19
CA LEU A 76 9.96 -7.83 -25.35
C LEU A 76 9.03 -8.57 -26.34
N SER A 77 7.75 -8.19 -26.50
CA SER A 77 6.94 -8.84 -27.55
C SER A 77 5.90 -7.90 -28.13
N SER A 78 6.12 -7.33 -29.31
CA SER A 78 5.07 -6.61 -30.04
C SER A 78 4.06 -7.62 -30.59
N SER A 79 3.00 -7.91 -29.82
CA SER A 79 1.88 -8.70 -30.35
C SER A 79 1.09 -7.87 -31.37
N THR A 80 0.77 -8.47 -32.50
CA THR A 80 0.02 -7.86 -33.61
C THR A 80 -1.50 -7.85 -33.40
N SER A 81 -2.00 -8.58 -32.40
CA SER A 81 -3.45 -8.63 -32.11
C SER A 81 -3.93 -7.38 -31.37
N VAL A 82 -4.99 -6.76 -31.87
CA VAL A 82 -5.69 -5.61 -31.24
C VAL A 82 -6.09 -5.91 -29.80
N ASN A 83 -6.53 -7.14 -29.50
CA ASN A 83 -6.92 -7.55 -28.15
C ASN A 83 -5.73 -7.63 -27.21
N ALA A 84 -4.59 -8.13 -27.70
CA ALA A 84 -3.35 -8.19 -26.92
C ALA A 84 -2.81 -6.77 -26.64
N GLN A 85 -2.88 -5.87 -27.62
CA GLN A 85 -2.50 -4.46 -27.47
C GLN A 85 -3.40 -3.73 -26.46
N LYS A 86 -4.74 -3.89 -26.55
CA LYS A 86 -5.68 -3.35 -25.55
C LYS A 86 -5.40 -3.88 -24.15
N LYS A 87 -5.11 -5.18 -24.00
CA LYS A 87 -4.76 -5.79 -22.70
C LYS A 87 -3.45 -5.23 -22.15
N ARG A 88 -2.43 -5.00 -23.01
CA ARG A 88 -1.17 -4.35 -22.63
C ARG A 88 -1.38 -2.91 -22.21
N PHE A 89 -2.14 -2.13 -22.96
CA PHE A 89 -2.45 -0.74 -22.62
C PHE A 89 -3.13 -0.63 -21.24
N ARG A 90 -4.12 -1.50 -20.97
CA ARG A 90 -4.74 -1.59 -19.63
C ARG A 90 -3.74 -1.96 -18.54
N LYS A 91 -2.83 -2.91 -18.80
CA LYS A 91 -1.77 -3.27 -17.86
C LYS A 91 -0.82 -2.12 -17.57
N LEU A 92 -0.38 -1.40 -18.61
CA LEU A 92 0.52 -0.23 -18.51
C LEU A 92 -0.12 0.90 -17.72
N ASN A 93 -1.38 1.25 -17.99
CA ASN A 93 -2.09 2.29 -17.23
C ASN A 93 -2.36 1.87 -15.77
N ASN A 94 -2.39 0.58 -15.49
CA ASN A 94 -2.45 0.04 -14.14
C ASN A 94 -1.06 -0.08 -13.48
N LEU A 95 0.03 0.41 -14.09
CA LEU A 95 1.33 0.46 -13.40
C LEU A 95 1.45 1.69 -12.52
N THR A 96 0.81 2.79 -12.89
CA THR A 96 0.90 4.04 -12.11
C THR A 96 -0.11 4.00 -10.96
N VAL A 97 0.40 4.02 -9.72
CA VAL A 97 -0.44 4.15 -8.53
C VAL A 97 -0.93 5.59 -8.43
N THR A 98 -2.25 5.75 -8.34
CA THR A 98 -2.96 7.03 -8.18
C THR A 98 -3.94 6.93 -7.01
N PRO A 99 -4.43 8.05 -6.46
CA PRO A 99 -5.42 8.02 -5.38
C PRO A 99 -6.74 7.35 -5.77
N LYS A 100 -7.02 7.22 -7.07
CA LYS A 100 -8.24 6.58 -7.59
C LYS A 100 -8.10 5.06 -7.72
N ASN A 101 -6.94 4.56 -8.13
CA ASN A 101 -6.72 3.13 -8.40
C ASN A 101 -5.90 2.40 -7.32
N TRP A 102 -5.30 3.10 -6.34
CA TRP A 102 -4.37 2.49 -5.37
C TRP A 102 -4.91 1.26 -4.64
N LYS A 103 -6.22 1.23 -4.32
CA LYS A 103 -6.86 0.07 -3.66
C LYS A 103 -6.73 -1.23 -4.46
N GLN A 104 -6.59 -1.15 -5.79
CA GLN A 104 -6.35 -2.30 -6.68
C GLN A 104 -4.92 -2.83 -6.57
N HIS A 105 -3.99 -1.99 -6.12
CA HIS A 105 -2.59 -2.35 -5.93
C HIS A 105 -2.31 -2.89 -4.53
N VAL A 106 -3.21 -2.66 -3.57
CA VAL A 106 -3.08 -3.16 -2.19
C VAL A 106 -3.21 -4.68 -2.15
N SER A 107 -2.16 -5.37 -1.69
CA SER A 107 -2.19 -6.80 -1.39
C SER A 107 -2.51 -7.03 0.09
N ARG A 108 -3.72 -7.50 0.38
CA ARG A 108 -4.18 -7.76 1.75
C ARG A 108 -3.28 -8.78 2.47
N ASN A 109 -3.00 -9.92 1.84
CA ASN A 109 -2.20 -10.98 2.45
C ASN A 109 -0.77 -10.53 2.73
N ARG A 110 -0.19 -9.70 1.86
CA ARG A 110 1.14 -9.12 2.07
C ARG A 110 1.15 -8.18 3.27
N GLY A 111 0.16 -7.29 3.38
CA GLY A 111 0.06 -6.39 4.53
C GLY A 111 -0.14 -7.11 5.85
N LEU A 112 -1.02 -8.13 5.88
CA LEU A 112 -1.21 -8.97 7.08
C LEU A 112 0.07 -9.71 7.46
N LYS A 113 0.81 -10.24 6.47
CA LYS A 113 2.09 -10.91 6.70
C LYS A 113 3.10 -9.97 7.35
N TYR A 114 3.34 -8.81 6.75
CA TYR A 114 4.32 -7.84 7.29
C TYR A 114 3.96 -7.36 8.70
N ALA A 115 2.68 -7.06 8.96
CA ALA A 115 2.23 -6.69 10.29
C ALA A 115 2.42 -7.83 11.31
N SER A 116 2.10 -9.06 10.92
CA SER A 116 2.23 -10.23 11.81
C SER A 116 3.69 -10.57 12.12
N GLU A 117 4.57 -10.51 11.12
CA GLU A 117 6.02 -10.72 11.28
C GLU A 117 6.61 -9.67 12.22
N SER A 118 6.24 -8.40 12.04
CA SER A 118 6.70 -7.32 12.92
C SER A 118 6.21 -7.44 14.37
N LEU A 119 5.06 -8.07 14.61
CA LEU A 119 4.52 -8.32 15.96
C LEU A 119 5.09 -9.57 16.65
N SER A 120 5.69 -10.46 15.85
CA SER A 120 6.31 -11.71 16.31
C SER A 120 7.82 -11.57 16.53
N SER A 121 8.40 -10.45 16.06
CA SER A 121 9.80 -10.05 16.26
C SER A 121 9.95 -9.32 17.59
#